data_AF-A0A429TJE4-F1
#
_entry.id   AF-A0A429TJE4-F1
#
_cell.length_a   1.000
_cell.length_b   1.000
_cell.length_c   1.000
_cell.angle_alpha   90.00
_cell.angle_beta   90.00
_cell.angle_gamma   90.00
#
_symmetry.space_group_name_H-M   'P 1'
#
loop_
_entity.id
_entity.type
_entity.pdbx_description
1 polymer ?
#
loop_
_entity_poly.entity_id
_entity_poly.type
_entity_poly.pdbx_seq_one_letter_code
_entity_poly.pdbx_strand_id
1 'polypeptide(L)'
;MVGGQGVQYGCPRLIHTGRLPAARVRKRRAGGSGLLRAGHGGPSRGYRAHRRGTCGAVTDRRNHRYAVAVAEQDGRRQCTRLDRTALTGLDEAVAAVRGAANSDVSFGFFNADESFFLILRVTPAETALLLSDARAAQRHTLAAQALDATGAAPPGGDTGAALPAGDLDIVSALGLTAAGMAAVLAGPDALPDDQLRVIAERCGFAAEFDRVKT
;
A
#
# COMPACT_ATOMS: atom_id res chain seq x y z
N MET A 1 68.87 1.63 18.18
CA MET A 1 68.45 0.30 17.72
C MET A 1 66.94 0.32 17.52
N VAL A 2 66.47 -0.23 16.39
CA VAL A 2 65.07 -0.45 15.94
C VAL A 2 64.31 0.85 15.62
N GLY A 3 64.02 1.21 14.35
CA GLY A 3 63.27 0.46 13.35
C GLY A 3 61.78 0.77 13.58
N GLY A 4 61.05 1.55 12.78
CA GLY A 4 60.84 1.46 11.34
C GLY A 4 59.35 1.18 11.12
N GLN A 5 58.69 2.02 10.31
CA GLN A 5 57.55 1.76 9.41
C GLN A 5 56.55 2.91 9.42
N GLY A 6 56.62 3.70 8.35
CA GLY A 6 55.54 4.55 7.91
C GLY A 6 54.43 3.73 7.27
N VAL A 7 53.19 4.19 7.43
CA VAL A 7 52.07 3.72 6.64
C VAL A 7 51.49 4.91 5.92
N GLN A 8 51.66 4.88 4.60
CA GLN A 8 51.10 5.82 3.64
C GLN A 8 49.60 5.52 3.49
N TYR A 9 48.76 6.51 3.76
CA TYR A 9 47.36 6.47 3.34
C TYR A 9 47.26 6.93 1.89
N GLY A 10 47.49 6.00 0.96
CA GLY A 10 47.13 6.14 -0.45
C GLY A 10 45.65 5.81 -0.63
N CYS A 11 44.82 6.84 -0.84
CA CYS A 11 43.45 6.64 -1.33
C CYS A 11 43.49 6.56 -2.86
N PRO A 12 43.10 5.43 -3.48
CA PRO A 12 43.11 5.29 -4.93
C PRO A 12 41.92 6.03 -5.58
N ARG A 13 42.25 6.77 -6.64
CA ARG A 13 41.32 7.24 -7.67
C ARG A 13 40.53 6.05 -8.22
N LEU A 14 39.20 6.11 -8.16
CA LEU A 14 38.36 5.37 -9.10
C LEU A 14 37.59 6.33 -10.01
N ILE A 15 37.78 6.03 -11.28
CA ILE A 15 37.24 6.61 -12.50
C ILE A 15 36.12 5.67 -12.95
N HIS A 16 34.91 6.19 -13.14
CA HIS A 16 33.84 5.61 -13.97
C HIS A 16 33.01 6.80 -14.47
N THR A 17 33.17 7.34 -15.68
CA THR A 17 32.73 6.86 -17.02
C THR A 17 31.27 6.44 -17.13
N GLY A 18 30.51 7.18 -17.94
CA GLY A 18 29.19 6.82 -18.50
C GLY A 18 28.08 7.79 -18.09
N ARG A 19 27.99 9.02 -18.61
CA ARG A 19 27.42 9.40 -19.92
C ARG A 19 26.18 8.58 -20.33
N LEU A 20 25.00 9.05 -19.92
CA LEU A 20 23.71 8.68 -20.49
C LEU A 20 23.32 9.69 -21.59
N PRO A 21 22.96 9.24 -22.81
CA PRO A 21 22.24 10.08 -23.75
C PRO A 21 20.82 9.58 -24.04
N ALA A 22 20.00 10.55 -24.44
CA ALA A 22 18.83 10.46 -25.33
C ALA A 22 17.47 10.09 -24.73
N ALA A 23 16.59 11.10 -24.64
CA ALA A 23 15.23 11.00 -25.15
C ALA A 23 14.73 12.38 -25.59
N ARG A 24 14.89 12.70 -26.89
CA ARG A 24 14.16 13.78 -27.56
C ARG A 24 12.85 13.19 -28.09
N VAL A 25 11.72 13.55 -27.48
CA VAL A 25 10.39 13.34 -28.08
C VAL A 25 9.89 14.67 -28.62
N ARG A 26 9.87 14.80 -29.95
CA ARG A 26 9.19 15.87 -30.68
C ARG A 26 7.72 15.46 -30.85
N LYS A 27 6.76 16.17 -30.24
CA LYS A 27 5.35 16.11 -30.66
C LYS A 27 5.02 17.28 -31.58
N ARG A 28 4.48 16.91 -32.74
CA ARG A 28 4.16 17.75 -33.89
C ARG A 28 2.99 18.70 -33.58
N ARG A 29 3.07 19.90 -34.16
CA ARG A 29 1.95 20.84 -34.33
C ARG A 29 1.11 20.43 -35.55
N ALA A 30 -0.21 20.54 -35.40
CA ALA A 30 -1.18 20.92 -36.43
C ALA A 30 -2.23 21.77 -35.67
N GLY A 31 -2.75 22.92 -36.09
CA GLY A 31 -2.73 23.57 -37.39
C GLY A 31 -4.16 23.77 -37.88
N GLY A 32 -4.82 24.87 -37.42
CA GLY A 32 -6.05 25.48 -37.99
C GLY A 32 -7.34 24.63 -37.96
N SER A 33 -8.56 25.15 -38.05
CA SER A 33 -9.10 26.51 -38.26
C SER A 33 -10.64 26.43 -38.08
N GLY A 34 -11.34 27.55 -37.87
CA GLY A 34 -12.81 27.67 -38.00
C GLY A 34 -13.60 27.82 -36.68
N LEU A 35 -14.07 28.96 -36.15
CA LEU A 35 -15.10 29.92 -36.65
C LEU A 35 -16.43 29.16 -36.96
N LEU A 36 -17.66 29.44 -36.47
CA LEU A 36 -18.33 30.61 -35.86
C LEU A 36 -19.65 30.24 -35.14
N ARG A 37 -20.12 31.19 -34.30
CA ARG A 37 -21.51 31.65 -34.01
C ARG A 37 -22.52 30.81 -33.21
N ALA A 38 -22.72 31.27 -31.96
CA ALA A 38 -23.91 31.91 -31.39
C ALA A 38 -25.33 31.32 -31.63
N GLY A 39 -25.96 30.94 -30.51
CA GLY A 39 -27.40 30.93 -30.32
C GLY A 39 -27.73 31.15 -28.83
N HIS A 40 -28.26 32.33 -28.51
CA HIS A 40 -28.80 32.68 -27.19
C HIS A 40 -30.20 32.07 -27.02
N GLY A 41 -30.50 31.58 -25.82
CA GLY A 41 -31.86 31.20 -25.40
C GLY A 41 -31.88 30.49 -24.05
N GLY A 42 -32.01 31.25 -22.96
CA GLY A 42 -32.51 30.73 -21.67
C GLY A 42 -34.02 30.42 -21.77
N PRO A 43 -34.67 29.87 -20.72
CA PRO A 43 -34.40 30.19 -19.32
C PRO A 43 -34.20 28.99 -18.38
N SER A 44 -33.60 29.33 -17.26
CA SER A 44 -33.39 28.61 -16.03
C SER A 44 -34.70 28.23 -15.32
N ARG A 45 -35.03 26.94 -15.28
CA ARG A 45 -35.74 26.29 -14.16
C ARG A 45 -35.81 24.79 -14.40
N GLY A 46 -35.06 24.05 -13.59
CA GLY A 46 -35.01 22.60 -13.63
C GLY A 46 -33.94 22.13 -12.66
N TYR A 47 -34.33 22.09 -11.39
CA TYR A 47 -33.56 21.46 -10.31
C TYR A 47 -33.01 20.12 -10.80
N ARG A 48 -31.69 20.06 -10.72
CA ARG A 48 -30.81 19.01 -11.22
C ARG A 48 -31.27 17.65 -10.70
N ALA A 49 -31.65 16.79 -11.62
CA ALA A 49 -31.77 15.36 -11.39
C ALA A 49 -30.46 14.85 -10.77
N HIS A 50 -30.51 14.44 -9.50
CA HIS A 50 -29.49 13.60 -8.90
C HIS A 50 -29.55 12.23 -9.58
N ARG A 51 -28.90 12.10 -10.73
CA ARG A 51 -28.47 10.80 -11.26
C ARG A 51 -26.97 10.68 -11.08
N ARG A 52 -26.58 9.52 -10.53
CA ARG A 52 -25.24 9.04 -10.16
C ARG A 52 -24.83 9.27 -8.71
N GLY A 53 -25.68 8.87 -7.78
CA GLY A 53 -25.19 7.88 -6.83
C GLY A 53 -25.45 6.54 -7.49
N THR A 54 -24.42 5.88 -8.02
CA THR A 54 -24.50 4.44 -8.12
C THR A 54 -24.84 3.98 -6.71
N CYS A 55 -26.02 3.37 -6.57
CA CYS A 55 -26.19 2.17 -5.76
C CYS A 55 -24.80 1.53 -5.65
N GLY A 56 -24.11 1.79 -4.53
CA GLY A 56 -23.05 0.92 -4.09
C GLY A 56 -23.80 -0.38 -3.91
N ALA A 57 -23.64 -1.27 -4.88
CA ALA A 57 -24.22 -2.58 -4.78
C ALA A 57 -23.87 -3.07 -3.37
N VAL A 58 -24.89 -3.53 -2.65
CA VAL A 58 -24.70 -4.33 -1.44
C VAL A 58 -24.02 -5.62 -1.90
N THR A 59 -22.75 -5.53 -2.27
CA THR A 59 -21.88 -6.67 -2.48
C THR A 59 -21.32 -6.98 -1.12
N ASP A 60 -22.01 -7.94 -0.49
CA ASP A 60 -21.32 -9.03 0.16
C ASP A 60 -20.78 -8.78 1.59
N ARG A 61 -21.64 -9.02 2.57
CA ARG A 61 -21.24 -9.37 3.96
C ARG A 61 -20.39 -10.67 4.06
N ARG A 62 -19.94 -11.29 2.95
CA ARG A 62 -19.22 -12.58 2.94
C ARG A 62 -17.72 -12.46 2.62
N ASN A 63 -17.20 -11.25 2.42
CA ASN A 63 -15.78 -10.98 2.18
C ASN A 63 -15.21 -9.87 3.06
N HIS A 64 -15.60 -9.82 4.34
CA HIS A 64 -14.89 -8.97 5.30
C HIS A 64 -13.52 -9.58 5.67
N ARG A 65 -13.31 -10.88 5.38
CA ARG A 65 -12.03 -11.56 5.61
C ARG A 65 -11.36 -11.98 4.31
N TYR A 66 -10.27 -11.32 3.95
CA TYR A 66 -9.51 -11.62 2.74
C TYR A 66 -8.04 -11.26 2.89
N ALA A 67 -7.21 -11.82 2.00
CA ALA A 67 -5.79 -11.52 1.92
C ALA A 67 -5.39 -11.38 0.45
N VAL A 68 -4.58 -10.36 0.14
CA VAL A 68 -4.13 -10.03 -1.22
C VAL A 68 -2.63 -9.79 -1.19
N ALA A 69 -1.89 -10.52 -2.02
CA ALA A 69 -0.50 -10.24 -2.31
C ALA A 69 -0.41 -9.22 -3.45
N VAL A 70 0.53 -8.28 -3.34
CA VAL A 70 0.85 -7.28 -4.36
C VAL A 70 2.35 -7.37 -4.65
N ALA A 71 2.67 -7.65 -5.90
CA ALA A 71 4.04 -7.70 -6.38
C ALA A 71 4.21 -6.78 -7.58
N GLU A 72 5.44 -6.32 -7.80
CA GLU A 72 5.81 -5.65 -9.05
C GLU A 72 6.31 -6.69 -10.05
N GLN A 73 5.67 -6.71 -11.23
CA GLN A 73 6.00 -7.58 -12.34
C GLN A 73 5.93 -6.76 -13.64
N ASP A 74 7.04 -6.70 -14.38
CA ASP A 74 7.14 -6.01 -15.68
C ASP A 74 6.68 -4.54 -15.65
N GLY A 75 6.99 -3.80 -14.58
CA GLY A 75 6.57 -2.39 -14.43
C GLY A 75 5.09 -2.23 -14.08
N ARG A 76 4.39 -3.32 -13.80
CA ARG A 76 2.98 -3.33 -13.38
C ARG A 76 2.83 -3.97 -12.01
N ARG A 77 1.88 -3.43 -11.24
CA ARG A 77 1.51 -4.03 -9.96
C ARG A 77 0.48 -5.12 -10.20
N GLN A 78 0.84 -6.34 -9.87
CA GLN A 78 -0.04 -7.48 -9.94
C GLN A 78 -0.60 -7.76 -8.54
N CYS A 79 -1.92 -7.88 -8.45
CA CYS A 79 -2.61 -8.31 -7.24
C CYS A 79 -2.99 -9.79 -7.38
N THR A 80 -2.79 -10.58 -6.32
CA THR A 80 -3.12 -12.01 -6.30
C THR A 80 -3.84 -12.33 -5.01
N ARG A 81 -4.97 -13.05 -5.11
CA ARG A 81 -5.75 -13.44 -3.93
C ARG A 81 -5.01 -14.54 -3.20
N LEU A 82 -4.80 -14.37 -1.91
CA LEU A 82 -4.25 -15.40 -1.05
C LEU A 82 -5.36 -16.28 -0.48
N ASP A 83 -4.98 -17.50 -0.12
CA ASP A 83 -5.89 -18.40 0.59
C ASP A 83 -6.27 -17.82 1.97
N ARG A 84 -7.48 -18.12 2.45
CA ARG A 84 -7.97 -17.64 3.74
C ARG A 84 -7.15 -18.17 4.93
N THR A 85 -6.43 -19.27 4.75
CA THR A 85 -5.45 -19.79 5.72
C THR A 85 -4.34 -18.78 6.02
N ALA A 86 -4.04 -17.84 5.12
CA ALA A 86 -3.06 -16.78 5.37
C ALA A 86 -3.46 -15.83 6.52
N LEU A 87 -4.68 -15.91 7.04
CA LEU A 87 -5.17 -15.11 8.16
C LEU A 87 -5.22 -15.89 9.49
N THR A 88 -4.74 -17.14 9.53
CA THR A 88 -4.74 -17.96 10.76
C THR A 88 -3.57 -17.64 11.68
N GLY A 89 -2.46 -17.13 11.12
CA GLY A 89 -1.27 -16.76 11.87
C GLY A 89 -0.27 -15.99 11.02
N LEU A 90 0.74 -15.41 11.68
CA LEU A 90 1.75 -14.57 11.05
C LEU A 90 2.66 -15.38 10.12
N ASP A 91 3.04 -16.59 10.51
CA ASP A 91 3.88 -17.47 9.69
C ASP A 91 3.16 -17.89 8.40
N GLU A 92 1.87 -18.23 8.49
CA GLU A 92 1.04 -18.53 7.31
C GLU A 92 0.87 -17.31 6.41
N ALA A 93 0.71 -16.12 7.00
CA ALA A 93 0.62 -14.86 6.25
C ALA A 93 1.90 -14.60 5.45
N VAL A 94 3.07 -14.73 6.09
CA VAL A 94 4.38 -14.55 5.45
C VAL A 94 4.62 -15.61 4.37
N ALA A 95 4.32 -16.88 4.66
CA ALA A 95 4.48 -17.98 3.71
C ALA A 95 3.59 -17.80 2.49
N ALA A 96 2.33 -17.37 2.68
CA ALA A 96 1.40 -17.11 1.58
C ALA A 96 1.87 -15.98 0.67
N VAL A 97 2.37 -14.86 1.24
CA VAL A 97 2.90 -13.73 0.45
C VAL A 97 4.13 -14.15 -0.34
N ARG A 98 5.06 -14.90 0.28
CA ARG A 98 6.25 -15.43 -0.41
C ARG A 98 5.90 -16.41 -1.53
N GLY A 99 4.90 -17.26 -1.32
CA GLY A 99 4.49 -18.26 -2.30
C GLY A 99 3.71 -17.70 -3.48
N ALA A 100 2.93 -16.63 -3.27
CA ALA A 100 2.11 -16.03 -4.32
C ALA A 100 2.91 -15.09 -5.23
N ALA A 101 3.97 -14.48 -4.72
CA ALA A 101 4.74 -13.50 -5.45
C ALA A 101 6.02 -14.11 -6.03
N ASN A 102 6.19 -13.99 -7.34
CA ASN A 102 7.42 -14.37 -8.06
C ASN A 102 8.44 -13.22 -8.10
N SER A 103 8.40 -12.33 -7.10
CA SER A 103 9.20 -11.10 -7.07
C SER A 103 9.96 -10.98 -5.75
N ASP A 104 11.13 -10.35 -5.80
CA ASP A 104 12.02 -10.19 -4.65
C ASP A 104 11.44 -9.27 -3.57
N VAL A 105 10.49 -8.40 -3.92
CA VAL A 105 9.80 -7.54 -2.95
C VAL A 105 8.30 -7.69 -3.14
N SER A 106 7.65 -8.15 -2.07
CA SER A 106 6.24 -8.50 -2.11
C SER A 106 5.51 -7.91 -0.92
N PHE A 107 4.32 -7.40 -1.17
CA PHE A 107 3.44 -6.84 -0.15
C PHE A 107 2.26 -7.76 0.08
N GLY A 108 1.84 -7.93 1.33
CA GLY A 108 0.61 -8.61 1.68
C GLY A 108 -0.34 -7.64 2.38
N PHE A 109 -1.58 -7.57 1.91
CA PHE A 109 -2.65 -6.78 2.51
C PHE A 109 -3.71 -7.75 3.04
N PHE A 110 -3.96 -7.69 4.34
CA PHE A 110 -4.78 -8.65 5.07
C PHE A 110 -5.90 -7.91 5.76
N ASN A 111 -7.15 -8.21 5.38
CA ASN A 111 -8.33 -7.71 6.08
C ASN A 111 -8.87 -8.81 7.00
N ALA A 112 -8.90 -8.55 8.31
CA ALA A 112 -9.41 -9.46 9.31
C ALA A 112 -10.79 -8.97 9.80
N ASP A 113 -11.79 -9.17 8.92
CA ASP A 113 -13.17 -8.76 9.12
C ASP A 113 -13.32 -7.23 9.20
N GLU A 114 -13.91 -6.74 10.29
CA GLU A 114 -14.08 -5.31 10.58
C GLU A 114 -13.21 -4.89 11.78
N SER A 115 -12.32 -5.77 12.26
CA SER A 115 -11.56 -5.54 13.49
C SER A 115 -10.24 -4.81 13.26
N PHE A 116 -9.46 -5.24 12.26
CA PHE A 116 -8.14 -4.69 11.96
C PHE A 116 -7.69 -5.13 10.56
N PHE A 117 -6.65 -4.46 10.07
CA PHE A 117 -5.88 -4.95 8.93
C PHE A 117 -4.40 -5.08 9.28
N LEU A 118 -3.71 -5.93 8.54
CA LEU A 118 -2.27 -6.13 8.61
C LEU A 118 -1.68 -5.90 7.21
N ILE A 119 -0.57 -5.19 7.16
CA ILE A 119 0.26 -5.07 5.96
C ILE A 119 1.60 -5.73 6.24
N LEU A 120 2.05 -6.60 5.34
CA LEU A 120 3.36 -7.19 5.36
C LEU A 120 4.16 -6.70 4.16
N ARG A 121 5.44 -6.42 4.37
CA ARG A 121 6.45 -6.29 3.32
C ARG A 121 7.45 -7.40 3.51
N VAL A 122 7.45 -8.34 2.58
CA VAL A 122 8.35 -9.49 2.64
C VAL A 122 9.43 -9.32 1.59
N THR A 123 10.67 -9.43 2.05
CA THR A 123 11.87 -9.50 1.21
C THR A 123 12.68 -10.75 1.60
N PRO A 124 13.68 -11.15 0.80
CA PRO A 124 14.61 -12.22 1.18
C PRO A 124 15.38 -11.94 2.47
N ALA A 125 15.65 -10.66 2.77
CA ALA A 125 16.49 -10.25 3.89
C ALA A 125 15.69 -9.96 5.17
N GLU A 126 14.51 -9.37 5.01
CA GLU A 126 13.70 -8.88 6.12
C GLU A 126 12.19 -8.99 5.84
N THR A 127 11.42 -9.11 6.91
CA THR A 127 9.97 -8.96 6.90
C THR A 127 9.62 -7.76 7.78
N ALA A 128 9.03 -6.73 7.19
CA ALA A 128 8.46 -5.60 7.91
C ALA A 128 6.94 -5.74 7.96
N LEU A 129 6.30 -5.21 8.99
CA LEU A 129 4.85 -5.29 9.17
C LEU A 129 4.26 -4.00 9.75
N LEU A 130 2.98 -3.79 9.47
CA LEU A 130 2.15 -2.74 10.06
C LEU A 130 0.80 -3.33 10.47
N LEU A 131 0.49 -3.25 11.76
CA LEU A 131 -0.79 -3.59 12.35
C LEU A 131 -1.60 -2.29 12.54
N SER A 132 -2.84 -2.26 12.03
CA SER A 132 -3.69 -1.06 12.11
C SER A 132 -4.15 -0.73 13.53
N ASP A 133 -4.42 -1.74 14.34
CA ASP A 133 -4.87 -1.60 15.72
C ASP A 133 -4.33 -2.72 16.63
N ALA A 134 -3.40 -2.37 17.52
CA ALA A 134 -2.82 -3.25 18.51
C ALA A 134 -3.85 -3.82 19.50
N ARG A 135 -5.01 -3.15 19.70
CA ARG A 135 -6.08 -3.64 20.59
C ARG A 135 -6.69 -4.94 20.08
N ALA A 136 -6.57 -5.22 18.79
CA ALA A 136 -7.02 -6.48 18.21
C ALA A 136 -6.24 -7.69 18.74
N ALA A 137 -5.02 -7.51 19.25
CA ALA A 137 -4.21 -8.59 19.82
C ALA A 137 -4.92 -9.35 20.98
N GLN A 138 -5.82 -8.68 21.70
CA GLN A 138 -6.59 -9.31 22.78
C GLN A 138 -7.67 -10.28 22.27
N ARG A 139 -8.05 -10.16 20.99
CA ARG A 139 -9.18 -10.90 20.38
C ARG A 139 -8.76 -11.83 19.25
N HIS A 140 -7.58 -11.60 18.66
CA HIS A 140 -7.17 -12.26 17.43
C HIS A 140 -5.72 -12.76 17.50
N THR A 141 -5.51 -14.05 17.28
CA THR A 141 -4.17 -14.69 17.26
C THR A 141 -3.22 -14.03 16.28
N LEU A 142 -3.69 -13.72 15.06
CA LEU A 142 -2.88 -13.05 14.04
C LEU A 142 -2.41 -11.67 14.52
N ALA A 143 -3.29 -10.89 15.16
CA ALA A 143 -2.93 -9.58 15.69
C ALA A 143 -1.97 -9.67 16.88
N ALA A 144 -2.12 -10.69 17.73
CA ALA A 144 -1.21 -10.95 18.84
C ALA A 144 0.21 -11.26 18.32
N GLN A 145 0.32 -12.21 17.38
CA GLN A 145 1.61 -12.56 16.77
C GLN A 145 2.24 -11.38 16.02
N ALA A 146 1.43 -10.60 15.28
CA ALA A 146 1.91 -9.40 14.60
C ALA A 146 2.45 -8.36 15.60
N LEU A 147 1.71 -8.10 16.68
CA LEU A 147 2.14 -7.17 17.73
C LEU A 147 3.45 -7.63 18.38
N ASP A 148 3.53 -8.90 18.77
CA ASP A 148 4.74 -9.48 19.36
C ASP A 148 5.95 -9.33 18.43
N ALA A 149 5.76 -9.54 17.13
CA ALA A 149 6.82 -9.37 16.14
C ALA A 149 7.29 -7.90 15.97
N THR A 150 6.46 -6.91 16.29
CA THR A 150 6.91 -5.50 16.35
C THR A 150 7.75 -5.17 17.59
N GLY A 151 7.65 -6.00 18.64
CA GLY A 151 8.23 -5.71 19.95
C GLY A 151 7.54 -4.55 20.70
N ALA A 152 6.40 -4.05 20.21
CA ALA A 152 5.64 -3.01 20.88
C ALA A 152 4.94 -3.58 22.13
N ALA A 153 4.79 -2.74 23.16
CA ALA A 153 4.07 -3.12 24.36
C ALA A 153 2.58 -3.35 24.06
N PRO A 154 1.92 -4.33 24.70
CA PRO A 154 0.49 -4.49 24.60
C PRO A 154 -0.23 -3.20 25.01
N PRO A 155 -1.33 -2.83 24.31
CA PRO A 155 -2.01 -1.59 24.59
C PRO A 155 -2.56 -1.60 26.03
N GLY A 156 -2.16 -0.61 26.82
CA GLY A 156 -2.67 -0.38 28.15
C GLY A 156 -3.94 0.47 28.11
N GLY A 157 -4.99 0.04 28.82
CA GLY A 157 -6.24 0.78 28.95
C GLY A 157 -7.18 0.67 27.75
N ASP A 158 -8.43 1.10 27.96
CA ASP A 158 -9.47 1.14 26.93
C ASP A 158 -9.51 2.53 26.29
N THR A 159 -8.50 2.84 25.48
CA THR A 159 -8.55 4.05 24.64
C THR A 159 -9.54 3.80 23.51
N GLY A 160 -10.49 4.72 23.28
CA GLY A 160 -11.50 4.57 22.22
C GLY A 160 -10.97 4.62 20.78
N ALA A 161 -9.70 4.98 20.58
CA ALA A 161 -9.06 5.11 19.27
C ALA A 161 -8.25 3.85 18.90
N ALA A 162 -8.04 3.64 17.59
CA ALA A 162 -7.14 2.61 17.07
C ALA A 162 -5.67 2.95 17.40
N LEU A 163 -4.88 1.93 17.76
CA LEU A 163 -3.47 2.08 18.12
C LEU A 163 -2.58 1.36 17.10
N PRO A 164 -2.12 2.04 16.03
CA PRO A 164 -1.28 1.40 15.03
C PRO A 164 0.09 1.01 15.60
N ALA A 165 0.62 -0.12 15.15
CA ALA A 165 1.91 -0.67 15.59
C ALA A 165 2.72 -1.19 14.39
N GLY A 166 4.04 -1.00 14.42
CA GLY A 166 4.96 -1.42 13.35
C GLY A 166 5.43 -0.28 12.46
N ASP A 167 5.72 -0.59 11.20
CA ASP A 167 6.35 0.33 10.25
C ASP A 167 5.31 1.12 9.42
N LEU A 168 5.20 2.43 9.66
CA LEU A 168 4.31 3.31 8.88
C LEU A 168 4.82 3.60 7.47
N ASP A 169 6.12 3.45 7.22
CA ASP A 169 6.76 3.60 5.91
C ASP A 169 6.77 2.29 5.11
N ILE A 170 6.05 1.25 5.57
CA ILE A 170 6.01 -0.07 4.94
C ILE A 170 5.70 -0.01 3.44
N VAL A 171 4.78 0.85 3.02
CA VAL A 171 4.36 1.05 1.61
C VAL A 171 4.97 2.29 0.95
N SER A 172 6.02 2.87 1.53
CA SER A 172 6.75 4.01 0.95
C SER A 172 7.27 3.72 -0.46
N ALA A 173 7.74 2.49 -0.69
CA ALA A 173 8.14 2.00 -2.01
C ALA A 173 7.00 1.99 -3.04
N LEU A 174 5.75 1.93 -2.59
CA LEU A 174 4.56 2.03 -3.45
C LEU A 174 4.10 3.48 -3.66
N GLY A 175 4.70 4.45 -2.98
CA GLY A 175 4.42 5.88 -3.13
C GLY A 175 3.60 6.51 -2.01
N LEU A 176 3.30 5.78 -0.93
CA LEU A 176 2.61 6.31 0.25
C LEU A 176 3.58 6.49 1.42
N THR A 177 3.82 7.74 1.83
CA THR A 177 4.70 8.07 2.95
C THR A 177 4.10 7.69 4.30
N ALA A 178 4.91 7.55 5.35
CA ALA A 178 4.43 7.35 6.73
C ALA A 178 3.40 8.39 7.17
N ALA A 179 3.59 9.67 6.82
CA ALA A 179 2.63 10.72 7.14
C ALA A 179 1.28 10.49 6.42
N GLY A 180 1.33 10.03 5.16
CA GLY A 180 0.15 9.67 4.41
C GLY A 180 -0.56 8.44 4.98
N MET A 181 0.20 7.43 5.41
CA MET A 181 -0.32 6.23 6.10
C MET A 181 -0.98 6.59 7.43
N ALA A 182 -0.31 7.38 8.28
CA ALA A 182 -0.83 7.84 9.56
C ALA A 182 -2.15 8.62 9.39
N ALA A 183 -2.27 9.44 8.34
CA ALA A 183 -3.51 10.15 8.05
C ALA A 183 -4.68 9.22 7.66
N VAL A 184 -4.40 8.07 7.03
CA VAL A 184 -5.44 7.06 6.74
C VAL A 184 -5.85 6.34 8.02
N LEU A 185 -4.87 5.96 8.85
CA LEU A 185 -5.09 5.27 10.12
C LEU A 185 -5.84 6.15 11.15
N ALA A 186 -5.60 7.46 11.12
CA ALA A 186 -6.25 8.43 12.01
C ALA A 186 -7.71 8.75 11.62
N GLY A 187 -8.22 8.19 10.52
CA GLY A 187 -9.61 8.38 10.11
C GLY A 187 -10.58 7.79 11.15
N PRO A 188 -11.37 8.63 11.87
CA PRO A 188 -12.30 8.12 12.87
C PRO A 188 -13.39 7.28 12.20
N ASP A 189 -13.77 6.17 12.83
CA ASP A 189 -14.85 5.27 12.41
C ASP A 189 -14.68 4.65 11.01
N ALA A 190 -13.46 4.71 10.44
CA ALA A 190 -13.18 4.09 9.15
C ALA A 190 -13.05 2.57 9.29
N LEU A 191 -13.76 1.83 8.44
CA LEU A 191 -13.65 0.38 8.38
C LEU A 191 -12.28 -0.04 7.83
N PRO A 192 -11.69 -1.15 8.30
CA PRO A 192 -10.42 -1.66 7.78
C PRO A 192 -10.38 -1.87 6.26
N ASP A 193 -11.46 -2.38 5.64
CA ASP A 193 -11.54 -2.52 4.18
C ASP A 193 -11.46 -1.16 3.45
N ASP A 194 -12.15 -0.15 3.97
CA ASP A 194 -12.12 1.20 3.40
C ASP A 194 -10.74 1.83 3.50
N GLN A 195 -10.06 1.65 4.65
CA GLN A 195 -8.69 2.12 4.84
C GLN A 195 -7.73 1.44 3.86
N LEU A 196 -7.83 0.11 3.70
CA LEU A 196 -7.04 -0.65 2.73
C LEU A 196 -7.30 -0.18 1.30
N ARG A 197 -8.55 0.09 0.94
CA ARG A 197 -8.92 0.63 -0.38
C ARG A 197 -8.30 2.00 -0.62
N VAL A 198 -8.34 2.91 0.36
CA VAL A 198 -7.70 4.23 0.27
C VAL A 198 -6.18 4.10 0.12
N ILE A 199 -5.54 3.16 0.83
CA ILE A 199 -4.11 2.88 0.67
C ILE A 199 -3.83 2.39 -0.75
N ALA A 200 -4.62 1.45 -1.27
CA ALA A 200 -4.48 0.92 -2.63
C ALA A 200 -4.69 2.00 -3.71
N GLU A 201 -5.62 2.94 -3.49
CA GLU A 201 -5.86 4.08 -4.38
C GLU A 201 -4.65 5.00 -4.43
N ARG A 202 -4.13 5.39 -3.26
CA ARG A 202 -2.96 6.28 -3.16
C ARG A 202 -1.70 5.64 -3.73
N CYS A 203 -1.57 4.33 -3.57
CA CYS A 203 -0.47 3.60 -4.17
C CYS A 203 -0.68 3.43 -5.68
N GLY A 204 -1.91 3.37 -6.19
CA GLY A 204 -2.21 3.27 -7.63
C GLY A 204 -2.47 1.84 -8.13
N PHE A 205 -2.99 0.96 -7.27
CA PHE A 205 -3.37 -0.42 -7.63
C PHE A 205 -4.81 -0.79 -7.21
N ALA A 206 -5.63 0.17 -6.77
CA ALA A 206 -7.00 -0.05 -6.30
C ALA A 206 -7.88 -0.86 -7.28
N ALA A 207 -7.79 -0.60 -8.58
CA ALA A 207 -8.61 -1.32 -9.56
C ALA A 207 -8.30 -2.82 -9.63
N GLU A 208 -7.03 -3.21 -9.48
CA GLU A 208 -6.63 -4.62 -9.42
C GLU A 208 -6.96 -5.21 -8.05
N PHE A 209 -6.77 -4.42 -6.98
CA PHE A 209 -7.12 -4.82 -5.61
C PHE A 209 -8.62 -5.16 -5.48
N ASP A 210 -9.50 -4.30 -5.98
CA ASP A 210 -10.96 -4.50 -5.91
C ASP A 210 -11.43 -5.72 -6.71
N ARG A 211 -10.75 -6.05 -7.81
CA ARG A 211 -11.03 -7.25 -8.61
C ARG A 211 -10.68 -8.53 -7.86
N VAL A 212 -9.60 -8.50 -7.10
CA VAL A 212 -9.02 -9.69 -6.44
C VAL A 212 -9.63 -9.92 -5.06
N LYS A 213 -10.08 -8.85 -4.38
CA LYS A 213 -10.70 -8.94 -3.05
C LYS A 213 -12.13 -9.49 -3.06
N THR A 214 -12.80 -9.53 -4.20
CA THR A 214 -14.13 -10.16 -4.39
C THR A 214 -14.00 -11.69 -4.50
#